data_AF-A0A4R0NPT3-F1
#
_entry.id   AF-A0A4R0NPT3-F1
#
_cell.length_a   1.000
_cell.length_b   1.000
_cell.length_c   1.000
_cell.angle_alpha   90.00
_cell.angle_beta   90.00
_cell.angle_gamma   90.00
#
_symmetry.space_group_name_H-M   'P 1'
#
loop_
_entity.id
_entity.type
_entity.pdbx_description
1 polymer ?
#
loop_
_entity_poly.entity_id
_entity_poly.type
_entity_poly.pdbx_seq_one_letter_code
_entity_poly.pdbx_strand_id
1 'polypeptide(L)'
;MIRKYKIIYLVAILPVLFLGACEKDGTHISPTLKAINKNFNISGFVLGDTIEQYFDNVKIREYYGQVRTVRMQNQLAFVTDEVNMELKRKSTGETIYRQKFKIDDKESIVPNFYFDGLKFNDGYSYPDAQGDDYTANFYVDKKGGTNPVDINIDVLEYYYDSTKPDPLIVVNTTTIPIAENVKPGEWTPYLQIPVPMVTPQQSGTELYPIVVVRDSKTKDYYVDKDRDRSVVNMQIPFLGVSPGKVQSVYLNRKPADGKNFYLEFYELVQLFPR
;
A
#
# COMPACT_ATOMS: atom_id res chain seq x y z
N MET A 1 61.24 -13.77 -29.32
CA MET A 1 60.59 -13.53 -28.02
C MET A 1 59.04 -13.49 -28.08
N ILE A 2 58.40 -14.06 -29.12
CA ILE A 2 56.94 -13.92 -29.37
C ILE A 2 56.13 -15.22 -29.14
N ARG A 3 56.79 -16.39 -29.02
CA ARG A 3 56.11 -17.69 -28.82
C ARG A 3 55.79 -18.06 -27.36
N LYS A 4 56.48 -17.49 -26.36
CA LYS A 4 56.24 -17.80 -24.94
C LYS A 4 55.02 -17.09 -24.33
N TYR A 5 54.59 -15.95 -24.89
CA TYR A 5 53.48 -15.16 -24.36
C TYR A 5 52.08 -15.72 -24.73
N LYS A 6 51.93 -16.50 -25.80
CA LYS A 6 50.62 -17.08 -26.19
C LYS A 6 50.21 -18.29 -25.35
N ILE A 7 51.16 -19.02 -24.76
CA ILE A 7 50.87 -20.19 -23.92
C ILE A 7 50.35 -19.77 -22.54
N ILE A 8 50.88 -18.66 -21.98
CA ILE A 8 50.48 -18.16 -20.66
C ILE A 8 49.02 -17.65 -20.67
N TYR A 9 48.59 -16.98 -21.75
CA TYR A 9 47.18 -16.56 -21.87
C TYR A 9 46.21 -17.73 -22.06
N LEU A 10 46.63 -18.83 -22.71
CA LEU A 10 45.81 -20.04 -22.83
C LEU A 10 45.73 -20.83 -21.51
N VAL A 11 46.81 -20.86 -20.72
CA VAL A 11 46.85 -21.51 -19.41
C VAL A 11 46.14 -20.68 -18.33
N ALA A 12 45.98 -19.37 -18.49
CA ALA A 12 45.21 -18.52 -17.58
C ALA A 12 43.69 -18.56 -17.81
N ILE A 13 43.24 -18.93 -19.02
CA ILE A 13 41.81 -19.05 -19.35
C ILE A 13 41.26 -20.43 -18.97
N LEU A 14 42.09 -21.49 -18.96
CA LEU A 14 41.66 -22.83 -18.57
C LEU A 14 41.09 -22.90 -17.12
N PRO A 15 41.73 -22.34 -16.08
CA PRO A 15 41.20 -22.38 -14.71
C PRO A 15 39.88 -21.60 -14.56
N VAL A 16 39.68 -20.53 -15.33
CA VAL A 16 38.44 -19.73 -15.31
C VAL A 16 37.28 -20.50 -15.95
N LEU A 17 37.56 -21.37 -16.94
CA LEU A 17 36.56 -22.26 -17.52
C LEU A 17 36.33 -23.54 -16.68
N PHE A 18 37.34 -24.03 -15.97
CA PHE A 18 37.22 -25.21 -15.08
C PHE A 18 36.62 -24.91 -13.70
N LEU A 19 36.56 -23.63 -13.28
CA LEU A 19 35.81 -23.21 -12.09
C LEU A 19 34.32 -22.92 -12.38
N GLY A 20 33.87 -23.09 -13.63
CA GLY A 20 32.49 -22.86 -14.07
C GLY A 20 31.49 -23.99 -13.78
N ALA A 21 31.93 -25.13 -13.25
CA ALA A 21 31.06 -26.21 -12.80
C ALA A 21 31.34 -26.47 -11.32
N CYS A 22 30.76 -25.62 -10.48
CA CYS A 22 30.60 -25.95 -9.07
C CYS A 22 29.56 -27.07 -9.03
N GLU A 23 30.03 -28.31 -9.00
CA GLU A 23 29.21 -29.50 -8.73
C GLU A 23 29.50 -29.93 -7.30
N LYS A 24 28.44 -30.08 -6.50
CA LYS A 24 28.49 -30.78 -5.23
C LYS A 24 27.69 -32.05 -5.46
N ASP A 25 28.35 -33.20 -5.31
CA ASP A 25 27.77 -34.53 -5.45
C ASP A 25 27.13 -34.82 -6.83
N GLY A 26 27.72 -34.31 -7.93
CA GLY A 26 27.28 -34.61 -9.31
C GLY A 26 26.00 -33.88 -9.76
N THR A 27 25.56 -32.88 -9.00
CA THR A 27 24.44 -32.00 -9.35
C THR A 27 24.96 -30.61 -9.68
N HIS A 28 24.56 -30.06 -10.84
CA HIS A 28 24.76 -28.66 -11.18
C HIS A 28 24.20 -27.77 -10.06
N ILE A 29 25.05 -26.98 -9.40
CA ILE A 29 24.66 -26.14 -8.26
C ILE A 29 23.76 -24.95 -8.69
N SER A 30 23.69 -24.64 -9.99
CA SER A 30 22.71 -23.69 -10.54
C SER A 30 21.58 -24.43 -11.25
N PRO A 31 20.32 -24.35 -10.78
CA PRO A 31 19.21 -24.99 -11.46
C PRO A 31 19.05 -24.43 -12.88
N THR A 32 18.92 -25.31 -13.87
CA THR A 32 18.70 -24.92 -15.26
C THR A 32 17.29 -24.38 -15.43
N LEU A 33 17.17 -23.14 -15.90
CA LEU A 33 15.89 -22.51 -16.20
C LEU A 33 15.26 -23.15 -17.45
N LYS A 34 14.02 -23.64 -17.34
CA LYS A 34 13.24 -24.19 -18.46
C LYS A 34 12.48 -23.09 -19.21
N ALA A 35 11.85 -22.14 -18.50
CA ALA A 35 11.16 -21.01 -19.10
C ALA A 35 10.98 -19.82 -18.15
N ILE A 36 10.55 -18.69 -18.71
CA ILE A 36 10.11 -17.51 -17.97
C ILE A 36 8.73 -17.11 -18.48
N ASN A 37 7.75 -17.06 -17.59
CA ASN A 37 6.49 -16.38 -17.86
C ASN A 37 6.67 -14.88 -17.53
N LYS A 38 6.47 -14.00 -18.52
CA LYS A 38 6.65 -12.53 -18.37
C LYS A 38 5.38 -11.80 -17.91
N ASN A 39 4.30 -12.54 -17.70
CA ASN A 39 2.97 -12.07 -17.33
C ASN A 39 2.59 -12.61 -15.95
N PHE A 40 3.51 -12.52 -14.98
CA PHE A 40 3.18 -12.81 -13.58
C PHE A 40 2.55 -11.57 -12.91
N ASN A 41 1.41 -11.76 -12.28
CA ASN A 41 0.72 -10.70 -11.55
C ASN A 41 0.14 -11.23 -10.23
N ILE A 42 0.26 -10.41 -9.19
CA ILE A 42 -0.41 -10.56 -7.91
C ILE A 42 -0.85 -9.18 -7.45
N SER A 43 -2.11 -9.10 -7.01
CA SER A 43 -2.71 -7.88 -6.49
C SER A 43 -3.53 -8.20 -5.25
N GLY A 44 -3.65 -7.24 -4.34
CA GLY A 44 -4.42 -7.44 -3.12
C GLY A 44 -4.16 -6.38 -2.06
N PHE A 45 -4.66 -6.62 -0.87
CA PHE A 45 -4.45 -5.76 0.29
C PHE A 45 -4.33 -6.57 1.58
N VAL A 46 -3.38 -6.22 2.44
CA VAL A 46 -3.03 -6.98 3.64
C VAL A 46 -3.04 -6.07 4.86
N LEU A 47 -3.83 -6.44 5.87
CA LEU A 47 -3.95 -5.75 7.15
C LEU A 47 -3.55 -6.63 8.32
N GLY A 48 -3.20 -6.00 9.43
CA GLY A 48 -2.96 -6.68 10.70
C GLY A 48 -1.68 -7.51 10.69
N ASP A 49 -1.82 -8.82 10.48
CA ASP A 49 -0.68 -9.72 10.34
C ASP A 49 -0.17 -9.74 8.90
N THR A 50 1.15 -9.84 8.73
CA THR A 50 1.73 -9.84 7.39
C THR A 50 1.66 -11.22 6.75
N ILE A 51 1.79 -11.24 5.42
CA ILE A 51 1.77 -12.48 4.64
C ILE A 51 3.15 -12.71 4.04
N GLU A 52 3.65 -13.93 4.12
CA GLU A 52 4.88 -14.35 3.47
C GLU A 52 4.57 -15.13 2.19
N GLN A 53 5.20 -14.75 1.09
CA GLN A 53 5.07 -15.43 -0.19
C GLN A 53 6.19 -16.45 -0.38
N TYR A 54 5.80 -17.66 -0.74
CA TYR A 54 6.70 -18.76 -1.05
C TYR A 54 6.47 -19.26 -2.46
N PHE A 55 7.55 -19.73 -3.08
CA PHE A 55 7.49 -20.55 -4.29
C PHE A 55 8.29 -21.83 -4.04
N ASP A 56 7.64 -22.99 -4.17
CA ASP A 56 8.23 -24.31 -3.90
C ASP A 56 9.01 -24.35 -2.56
N ASN A 57 8.37 -23.86 -1.50
CA ASN A 57 8.91 -23.73 -0.13
C ASN A 57 10.07 -22.73 0.06
N VAL A 58 10.43 -21.96 -0.96
CA VAL A 58 11.41 -20.87 -0.85
C VAL A 58 10.69 -19.55 -0.60
N LYS A 59 10.98 -18.89 0.53
CA LYS A 59 10.44 -17.57 0.84
C LYS A 59 11.00 -16.54 -0.14
N ILE A 60 10.13 -15.80 -0.80
CA ILE A 60 10.52 -14.74 -1.74
C ILE A 60 10.41 -13.36 -1.10
N ARG A 61 9.29 -13.08 -0.42
CA ARG A 61 9.01 -11.75 0.14
C ARG A 61 7.91 -11.79 1.19
N GLU A 62 7.67 -10.63 1.80
CA GLU A 62 6.58 -10.37 2.74
C GLU A 62 5.70 -9.24 2.22
N TYR A 63 4.39 -9.36 2.44
CA TYR A 63 3.37 -8.41 2.01
C TYR A 63 2.69 -7.75 3.21
N TYR A 64 2.48 -6.44 3.10
CA TYR A 64 1.71 -5.63 4.03
C TYR A 64 1.19 -4.35 3.34
N GLY A 65 -0.05 -3.95 3.60
CA GLY A 65 -0.72 -2.88 2.87
C GLY A 65 -1.06 -3.31 1.44
N GLN A 66 -0.95 -2.39 0.48
CA GLN A 66 -1.22 -2.69 -0.93
C GLN A 66 -0.22 -3.70 -1.49
N VAL A 67 -0.76 -4.80 -2.01
CA VAL A 67 -0.01 -5.80 -2.78
C VAL A 67 -0.22 -5.50 -4.26
N ARG A 68 0.89 -5.30 -4.98
CA ARG A 68 0.90 -5.20 -6.42
C ARG A 68 2.27 -5.60 -6.95
N THR A 69 2.30 -6.20 -8.13
CA THR A 69 3.56 -6.32 -8.85
C THR A 69 3.99 -4.97 -9.41
N VAL A 70 5.28 -4.63 -9.26
CA VAL A 70 5.87 -3.43 -9.86
C VAL A 70 6.41 -3.79 -11.25
N ARG A 71 6.22 -2.92 -12.25
CA ARG A 71 6.47 -3.18 -13.69
C ARG A 71 7.79 -3.92 -14.04
N MET A 72 8.82 -3.84 -13.20
CA MET A 72 10.12 -4.50 -13.40
C MET A 72 10.25 -5.91 -12.78
N GLN A 73 9.26 -6.41 -12.04
CA GLN A 73 9.33 -7.68 -11.28
C GLN A 73 8.21 -8.68 -11.66
N ASN A 74 7.60 -8.55 -12.84
CA ASN A 74 6.43 -9.33 -13.26
C ASN A 74 6.80 -10.65 -13.96
N GLN A 75 7.80 -11.38 -13.44
CA GLN A 75 8.28 -12.60 -14.09
C GLN A 75 8.28 -13.78 -13.13
N LEU A 76 7.84 -14.94 -13.65
CA LEU A 76 7.91 -16.22 -12.96
C LEU A 76 8.86 -17.15 -13.72
N ALA A 77 9.90 -17.60 -13.03
CA ALA A 77 10.91 -18.52 -13.54
C ALA A 77 10.52 -19.97 -13.24
N PHE A 78 10.64 -20.84 -14.25
CA PHE A 78 10.32 -22.27 -14.16
C PHE A 78 11.60 -23.09 -14.26
N VAL A 79 11.92 -23.84 -13.20
CA VAL A 79 12.98 -24.88 -13.20
C VAL A 79 12.39 -26.28 -13.44
N THR A 80 11.08 -26.42 -13.21
CA THR A 80 10.22 -27.58 -13.44
C THR A 80 9.02 -27.15 -14.29
N ASP A 81 8.20 -28.10 -14.74
CA ASP A 81 7.00 -27.78 -15.56
C ASP A 81 5.88 -27.12 -14.74
N GLU A 82 5.96 -27.21 -13.42
CA GLU A 82 5.02 -26.61 -12.49
C GLU A 82 5.79 -25.93 -11.35
N VAL A 83 5.22 -24.85 -10.82
CA VAL A 83 5.72 -24.10 -9.66
C VAL A 83 4.55 -23.85 -8.72
N ASN A 84 4.70 -24.15 -7.43
CA ASN A 84 3.66 -23.94 -6.43
C ASN A 84 3.92 -22.66 -5.64
N MET A 85 2.98 -21.72 -5.71
CA MET A 85 2.96 -20.52 -4.87
C MET A 85 2.14 -20.77 -3.62
N GLU A 86 2.66 -20.33 -2.48
CA GLU A 86 1.93 -20.30 -1.21
C GLU A 86 1.99 -18.91 -0.60
N LEU A 87 0.89 -18.49 0.00
CA LEU A 87 0.85 -17.38 0.93
C LEU A 87 0.67 -17.93 2.33
N LYS A 88 1.57 -17.56 3.24
CA LYS A 88 1.55 -17.99 4.63
C LYS A 88 1.36 -16.82 5.56
N ARG A 89 0.51 -17.00 6.57
CA ARG A 89 0.37 -16.03 7.65
C ARG A 89 1.66 -15.99 8.47
N LYS A 90 2.27 -14.81 8.63
CA LYS A 90 3.59 -14.70 9.27
C LYS A 90 3.59 -15.15 10.73
N SER A 91 2.58 -14.79 11.52
CA SER A 91 2.60 -15.11 12.96
C SER A 91 2.41 -16.61 13.27
N THR A 92 1.74 -17.38 12.39
CA THR A 92 1.43 -18.80 12.63
C THR A 92 2.13 -19.77 11.68
N GLY A 93 2.65 -19.30 10.54
CA GLY A 93 3.17 -20.14 9.46
C GLY A 93 2.10 -20.89 8.67
N GLU A 94 0.81 -20.63 8.95
CA GLU A 94 -0.33 -21.28 8.30
C GLU A 94 -0.42 -20.88 6.82
N THR A 95 -0.53 -21.86 5.92
CA THR A 95 -0.83 -21.62 4.51
C THR A 95 -2.28 -21.19 4.37
N ILE A 96 -2.49 -19.92 4.00
CA ILE A 96 -3.82 -19.31 3.83
C ILE A 96 -4.26 -19.26 2.37
N TYR A 97 -3.32 -19.42 1.43
CA TYR A 97 -3.61 -19.52 0.00
C TYR A 97 -2.52 -20.35 -0.70
N ARG A 98 -2.93 -21.14 -1.71
CA ARG A 98 -2.02 -21.90 -2.55
C ARG A 98 -2.51 -21.88 -4.00
N GLN A 99 -1.59 -21.65 -4.92
CA GLN A 99 -1.86 -21.71 -6.36
C GLN A 99 -0.71 -22.38 -7.08
N LYS A 100 -1.03 -23.24 -8.04
CA LYS A 100 -0.06 -23.87 -8.92
C LYS A 100 -0.04 -23.13 -10.26
N PHE A 101 1.15 -22.82 -10.74
CA PHE A 101 1.39 -22.29 -12.08
C PHE A 101 2.08 -23.35 -12.92
N LYS A 102 1.75 -23.39 -14.21
CA LYS A 102 2.36 -24.30 -15.18
C LYS A 102 3.16 -23.54 -16.23
N ILE A 103 4.17 -24.19 -16.78
CA ILE A 103 5.07 -23.61 -17.77
C ILE A 103 4.38 -23.23 -19.09
N ASP A 104 3.26 -23.89 -19.39
CA ASP A 104 2.42 -23.66 -20.57
C ASP A 104 1.31 -22.61 -20.33
N ASP A 105 1.17 -22.09 -19.10
CA ASP A 105 0.25 -21.01 -18.80
C ASP A 105 0.64 -19.76 -19.60
N LYS A 106 -0.33 -19.18 -20.33
CA LYS A 106 -0.14 -17.91 -21.04
C LYS A 106 0.13 -16.76 -20.06
N GLU A 107 -0.48 -16.82 -18.88
CA GLU A 107 -0.40 -15.80 -17.83
C GLU A 107 -0.38 -16.48 -16.47
N SER A 108 0.40 -15.94 -15.54
CA SER A 108 0.51 -16.45 -14.17
C SER A 108 -0.08 -15.43 -13.21
N ILE A 109 -1.42 -15.39 -13.12
CA ILE A 109 -2.16 -14.40 -12.34
C ILE A 109 -2.66 -15.00 -11.03
N VAL A 110 -2.34 -14.34 -9.93
CA VAL A 110 -2.98 -14.53 -8.63
C VAL A 110 -4.22 -13.64 -8.58
N PRO A 111 -5.42 -14.17 -8.27
CA PRO A 111 -6.62 -13.36 -8.08
C PRO A 111 -6.40 -12.23 -7.08
N ASN A 112 -7.06 -11.09 -7.31
CA ASN A 112 -7.05 -9.99 -6.35
C ASN A 112 -7.61 -10.48 -5.00
N PHE A 113 -6.98 -10.13 -3.89
CA PHE A 113 -7.35 -10.67 -2.59
C PHE A 113 -7.30 -9.63 -1.48
N TYR A 114 -8.05 -9.88 -0.40
CA TYR A 114 -8.01 -9.11 0.83
C TYR A 114 -7.72 -10.03 2.01
N PHE A 115 -6.70 -9.69 2.80
CA PHE A 115 -6.39 -10.36 4.05
C PHE A 115 -6.56 -9.39 5.21
N ASP A 116 -7.48 -9.70 6.13
CA ASP A 116 -7.82 -8.85 7.28
C ASP A 116 -6.90 -9.04 8.50
N GLY A 117 -5.88 -9.90 8.37
CA GLY A 117 -4.98 -10.30 9.46
C GLY A 117 -5.33 -11.67 10.06
N LEU A 118 -6.49 -12.23 9.72
CA LEU A 118 -6.99 -13.52 10.18
C LEU A 118 -7.40 -14.44 9.03
N LYS A 119 -8.12 -13.91 8.04
CA LYS A 119 -8.72 -14.67 6.94
C LYS A 119 -8.33 -14.11 5.59
N PHE A 120 -8.07 -15.02 4.66
CA PHE A 120 -7.92 -14.73 3.25
C PHE A 120 -9.30 -14.67 2.59
N ASN A 121 -9.58 -13.58 1.88
CA ASN A 121 -10.83 -13.36 1.17
C ASN A 121 -10.55 -13.02 -0.28
N ASP A 122 -11.44 -13.42 -1.18
CA ASP A 122 -11.36 -13.13 -2.62
C ASP A 122 -11.64 -11.65 -2.96
N GLY A 123 -11.89 -10.81 -1.95
CA GLY A 123 -12.11 -9.38 -2.10
C GLY A 123 -12.46 -8.71 -0.78
N TYR A 124 -12.65 -7.39 -0.84
CA TYR A 124 -13.11 -6.58 0.27
C TYR A 124 -14.61 -6.30 0.15
N SER A 125 -15.37 -6.60 1.21
CA SER A 125 -16.81 -6.33 1.25
C SER A 125 -17.11 -5.05 2.00
N TYR A 126 -18.00 -4.24 1.45
CA TYR A 126 -18.44 -2.96 1.99
C TYR A 126 -19.94 -2.78 1.68
N PRO A 127 -20.69 -1.98 2.45
CA PRO A 127 -22.13 -1.78 2.22
C PRO A 127 -22.39 -1.03 0.92
N ASP A 128 -23.64 -1.10 0.45
CA ASP A 128 -24.15 -0.20 -0.58
C ASP A 128 -24.34 1.21 -0.04
N ALA A 129 -24.19 2.21 -0.92
CA ALA A 129 -24.59 3.57 -0.60
C ALA A 129 -26.10 3.62 -0.31
N GLN A 130 -26.47 4.35 0.75
CA GLN A 130 -27.86 4.54 1.15
C GLN A 130 -28.32 5.91 0.65
N GLY A 131 -29.06 5.95 -0.46
CA GLY A 131 -29.54 7.21 -1.04
C GLY A 131 -28.40 8.15 -1.45
N ASP A 132 -28.40 9.36 -0.91
CA ASP A 132 -27.42 10.43 -1.10
C ASP A 132 -26.35 10.49 0.01
N ASP A 133 -26.36 9.52 0.94
CA ASP A 133 -25.40 9.51 2.04
C ASP A 133 -23.97 9.24 1.58
N TYR A 134 -23.07 10.09 2.06
CA TYR A 134 -21.64 9.83 2.03
C TYR A 134 -21.25 9.15 3.33
N THR A 135 -20.75 7.93 3.24
CA THR A 135 -20.27 7.17 4.39
C THR A 135 -18.81 6.79 4.22
N ALA A 136 -18.07 6.78 5.31
CA ALA A 136 -16.74 6.19 5.34
C ALA A 136 -16.46 5.43 6.64
N ASN A 137 -15.65 4.39 6.53
CA ASN A 137 -14.96 3.82 7.69
C ASN A 137 -13.45 4.00 7.55
N PHE A 138 -12.77 3.93 8.70
CA PHE A 138 -11.34 4.20 8.80
C PHE A 138 -10.64 3.05 9.51
N TYR A 139 -9.46 2.70 9.02
CA TYR A 139 -8.54 1.79 9.70
C TYR A 139 -7.20 2.50 9.86
N VAL A 140 -6.78 2.70 11.11
CA VAL A 140 -5.50 3.33 11.43
C VAL A 140 -4.52 2.23 11.80
N ASP A 141 -3.38 2.20 11.12
CA ASP A 141 -2.42 1.12 11.28
C ASP A 141 -1.62 1.23 12.57
N LYS A 142 -1.60 0.16 13.37
CA LYS A 142 -0.82 0.09 14.62
C LYS A 142 0.69 0.25 14.43
N LYS A 143 1.22 -0.04 13.23
CA LYS A 143 2.65 0.17 12.91
C LYS A 143 3.00 1.65 12.81
N GLY A 144 2.03 2.52 12.51
CA GLY A 144 2.22 3.96 12.46
C GLY A 144 2.16 4.65 13.84
N GLY A 145 1.56 3.98 14.82
CA GLY A 145 1.48 4.42 16.20
C GLY A 145 0.36 3.71 16.96
N THR A 146 0.43 3.73 18.30
CA THR A 146 -0.58 3.11 19.16
C THR A 146 -1.57 4.11 19.75
N ASN A 147 -1.32 5.42 19.58
CA ASN A 147 -2.23 6.45 20.06
C ASN A 147 -3.49 6.50 19.18
N PRO A 148 -4.68 6.66 19.77
CA PRO A 148 -5.87 6.95 18.99
C PRO A 148 -5.78 8.28 18.26
N VAL A 149 -6.49 8.38 17.15
CA VAL A 149 -6.51 9.58 16.31
C VAL A 149 -7.93 10.10 16.13
N ASP A 150 -8.03 11.40 15.86
CA ASP A 150 -9.26 12.02 15.38
C ASP A 150 -9.14 12.26 13.87
N ILE A 151 -10.25 12.16 13.18
CA ILE A 151 -10.36 12.43 11.74
C ILE A 151 -11.40 13.54 11.59
N ASN A 152 -10.98 14.65 10.98
CA ASN A 152 -11.80 15.84 10.87
C ASN A 152 -11.83 16.35 9.44
N ILE A 153 -12.88 17.08 9.10
CA ILE A 153 -12.86 18.05 8.01
C ILE A 153 -12.37 19.37 8.59
N ASP A 154 -11.26 19.88 8.07
CA ASP A 154 -10.88 21.27 8.27
C ASP A 154 -11.36 22.09 7.08
N VAL A 155 -12.18 23.09 7.34
CA VAL A 155 -12.54 24.09 6.34
C VAL A 155 -11.60 25.28 6.50
N LEU A 156 -10.65 25.37 5.57
CA LEU A 156 -9.68 26.47 5.51
C LEU A 156 -10.35 27.69 4.92
N GLU A 157 -10.34 28.80 5.64
CA GLU A 157 -10.66 30.11 5.06
C GLU A 157 -9.37 30.79 4.62
N TYR A 158 -9.26 31.13 3.35
CA TYR A 158 -8.02 31.65 2.77
C TYR A 158 -8.25 32.77 1.75
N TYR A 159 -7.19 33.52 1.47
CA TYR A 159 -7.11 34.40 0.30
C TYR A 159 -5.79 34.18 -0.43
N TYR A 160 -5.72 34.65 -1.68
CA TYR A 160 -4.54 34.53 -2.51
C TYR A 160 -3.73 35.83 -2.54
N ASP A 161 -2.44 35.76 -2.23
CA ASP A 161 -1.48 36.88 -2.28
C ASP A 161 -0.21 36.48 -3.05
N SER A 162 -0.17 36.84 -4.34
CA SER A 162 0.97 36.55 -5.21
C SER A 162 2.28 37.22 -4.82
N THR A 163 2.30 38.11 -3.81
CA THR A 163 3.52 38.75 -3.32
C THR A 163 4.25 37.90 -2.28
N LYS A 164 3.61 36.85 -1.77
CA LYS A 164 4.16 35.95 -0.75
C LYS A 164 4.84 34.73 -1.38
N PRO A 165 5.85 34.14 -0.71
CA PRO A 165 6.46 32.89 -1.16
C PRO A 165 5.47 31.72 -1.23
N ASP A 166 4.56 31.64 -0.26
CA ASP A 166 3.35 30.80 -0.34
C ASP A 166 2.15 31.73 -0.53
N PRO A 167 1.54 31.73 -1.73
CA PRO A 167 0.50 32.69 -2.04
C PRO A 167 -0.85 32.33 -1.40
N LEU A 168 -1.03 31.13 -0.85
CA LEU A 168 -2.28 30.75 -0.19
C LEU A 168 -2.20 31.10 1.30
N ILE A 169 -2.87 32.17 1.71
CA ILE A 169 -2.85 32.65 3.10
C ILE A 169 -4.11 32.18 3.81
N VAL A 170 -3.97 31.19 4.70
CA VAL A 170 -5.05 30.72 5.57
C VAL A 170 -5.24 31.69 6.73
N VAL A 171 -6.43 32.30 6.83
CA VAL A 171 -6.77 33.27 7.87
C VAL A 171 -7.56 32.67 9.02
N ASN A 172 -8.27 31.56 8.77
CA ASN A 172 -9.04 30.84 9.77
C ASN A 172 -9.21 29.37 9.39
N THR A 173 -9.54 28.52 10.35
CA THR A 173 -9.85 27.11 10.11
C THR A 173 -11.01 26.68 11.01
N THR A 174 -12.07 26.17 10.39
CA THR A 174 -13.19 25.57 11.12
C THR A 174 -13.08 24.05 11.06
N THR A 175 -13.00 23.39 12.21
CA THR A 175 -12.86 21.94 12.30
C THR A 175 -14.22 21.28 12.57
N ILE A 176 -14.58 20.28 11.76
CA ILE A 176 -15.81 19.49 11.87
C ILE A 176 -15.39 18.03 12.09
N PRO A 177 -15.78 17.37 13.19
CA PRO A 177 -15.42 15.98 13.44
C PRO A 177 -16.12 15.01 12.49
N ILE A 178 -15.37 14.03 11.97
CA ILE A 178 -15.91 12.85 11.29
C ILE A 178 -15.88 11.67 12.25
N ALA A 179 -14.71 11.39 12.83
CA ALA A 179 -14.49 10.30 13.76
C ALA A 179 -13.55 10.74 14.88
N GLU A 180 -13.86 10.37 16.11
CA GLU A 180 -13.06 10.70 17.29
C GLU A 180 -12.56 9.43 17.97
N ASN A 181 -11.36 9.49 18.56
CA ASN A 181 -10.74 8.39 19.28
C ASN A 181 -10.65 7.08 18.48
N VAL A 182 -10.37 7.17 17.18
CA VAL A 182 -10.19 6.01 16.29
C VAL A 182 -9.00 5.19 16.79
N LYS A 183 -9.27 3.96 17.21
CA LYS A 183 -8.25 3.05 17.76
C LYS A 183 -7.43 2.43 16.63
N PRO A 184 -6.08 2.41 16.74
CA PRO A 184 -5.26 1.72 15.76
C PRO A 184 -5.49 0.21 15.79
N GLY A 185 -5.53 -0.41 14.61
CA GLY A 185 -5.68 -1.85 14.43
C GLY A 185 -7.11 -2.36 14.26
N GLU A 186 -8.10 -1.47 14.28
CA GLU A 186 -9.53 -1.81 14.15
C GLU A 186 -10.20 -0.90 13.11
N TRP A 187 -11.17 -1.45 12.38
CA TRP A 187 -12.05 -0.63 11.53
C TRP A 187 -13.07 0.09 12.40
N THR A 188 -13.30 1.38 12.12
CA THR A 188 -14.51 2.06 12.60
C THR A 188 -15.76 1.45 11.96
N PRO A 189 -16.96 1.63 12.55
CA PRO A 189 -18.18 1.53 11.77
C PRO A 189 -18.16 2.50 10.58
N TYR A 190 -19.04 2.28 9.60
CA TYR A 190 -19.31 3.28 8.58
C TYR A 190 -20.02 4.47 9.22
N LEU A 191 -19.40 5.63 9.11
CA LEU A 191 -19.85 6.91 9.66
C LEU A 191 -20.34 7.79 8.51
N GLN A 192 -21.43 8.51 8.72
CA GLN A 192 -21.89 9.51 7.78
C GLN A 192 -20.92 10.70 7.79
N ILE A 193 -20.50 11.15 6.62
CA ILE A 193 -19.61 12.30 6.46
C ILE A 193 -20.46 13.56 6.45
N PRO A 194 -20.23 14.53 7.36
CA PRO A 194 -21.01 15.75 7.39
C PRO A 194 -20.71 16.62 6.17
N VAL A 195 -21.73 17.31 5.67
CA VAL A 195 -21.55 18.38 4.68
C VAL A 195 -20.89 19.57 5.38
N PRO A 196 -19.73 20.07 4.91
CA PRO A 196 -19.00 21.14 5.59
C PRO A 196 -19.64 22.51 5.34
N MET A 197 -20.72 22.79 6.07
CA MET A 197 -21.47 24.04 6.00
C MET A 197 -20.79 25.13 6.86
N VAL A 198 -19.94 25.94 6.23
CA VAL A 198 -19.22 27.04 6.88
C VAL A 198 -19.45 28.34 6.10
N THR A 199 -19.56 29.46 6.80
CA THR A 199 -19.64 30.81 6.22
C THR A 199 -18.31 31.52 6.40
N PRO A 200 -17.76 32.18 5.36
CA PRO A 200 -16.56 33.00 5.51
C PRO A 200 -16.73 34.06 6.60
N GLN A 201 -15.73 34.23 7.45
CA GLN A 201 -15.74 35.25 8.51
C GLN A 201 -15.23 36.60 8.01
N GLN A 202 -14.46 36.62 6.93
CA GLN A 202 -13.87 37.83 6.34
C GLN A 202 -14.37 38.04 4.89
N SER A 203 -14.38 39.30 4.45
CA SER A 203 -14.71 39.62 3.06
C SER A 203 -13.50 39.35 2.15
N GLY A 204 -13.75 38.80 0.96
CA GLY A 204 -12.70 38.52 -0.03
C GLY A 204 -11.90 37.24 0.23
N THR A 205 -12.39 36.35 1.09
CA THR A 205 -11.84 35.02 1.35
C THR A 205 -12.67 33.93 0.68
N GLU A 206 -12.05 32.78 0.49
CA GLU A 206 -12.64 31.54 -0.01
C GLU A 206 -12.55 30.43 1.03
N LEU A 207 -13.36 29.37 0.87
CA LEU A 207 -13.37 28.20 1.75
C LEU A 207 -12.89 26.97 1.00
N TYR A 208 -11.94 26.24 1.59
CA TYR A 208 -11.42 24.98 1.04
C TYR A 208 -11.44 23.88 2.11
N PRO A 209 -12.36 22.92 2.01
CA PRO A 209 -12.40 21.78 2.92
C PRO A 209 -11.33 20.73 2.59
N ILE A 210 -10.64 20.26 3.62
CA ILE A 210 -9.68 19.16 3.56
C ILE A 210 -9.99 18.17 4.68
N VAL A 211 -9.64 16.90 4.50
CA VAL A 211 -9.71 15.91 5.59
C VAL A 211 -8.34 15.71 6.18
N VAL A 212 -8.25 15.79 7.50
CA VAL A 212 -7.00 15.70 8.26
C VAL A 212 -7.09 14.68 9.38
N VAL A 213 -5.94 14.13 9.75
CA VAL A 213 -5.78 13.24 10.89
C VAL A 213 -5.02 13.95 12.00
N ARG A 214 -5.50 13.82 13.24
CA ARG A 214 -4.88 14.42 14.44
C ARG A 214 -4.65 13.38 15.52
N ASP A 215 -3.64 13.59 16.36
CA ASP A 215 -3.53 12.83 17.61
C ASP A 215 -4.73 13.19 18.51
N SER A 216 -5.50 12.20 18.95
CA SER A 216 -6.73 12.43 19.72
C SER A 216 -6.50 13.10 21.07
N LYS A 217 -5.28 12.95 21.64
CA LYS A 217 -4.94 13.49 22.95
C LYS A 217 -4.34 14.88 22.86
N THR A 218 -3.35 15.08 21.98
CA THR A 218 -2.69 16.39 21.87
C THR A 218 -3.41 17.34 20.93
N LYS A 219 -4.30 16.83 20.06
CA LYS A 219 -4.96 17.55 18.96
C LYS A 219 -4.00 18.11 17.91
N ASP A 220 -2.72 17.75 17.98
CA ASP A 220 -1.74 18.08 16.94
C ASP A 220 -2.03 17.27 15.66
N TYR A 221 -1.63 17.82 14.51
CA TYR A 221 -1.62 17.06 13.26
C TYR A 221 -0.75 15.79 13.39
N TYR A 222 -1.27 14.68 12.86
CA TYR A 222 -0.77 13.34 13.17
C TYR A 222 0.64 13.04 12.65
N VAL A 223 1.01 13.64 11.52
CA VAL A 223 2.32 13.52 10.88
C VAL A 223 3.12 14.78 11.12
N ASP A 224 4.20 14.67 11.88
CA ASP A 224 5.18 15.74 12.15
C ASP A 224 4.57 17.06 12.69
N LYS A 225 3.36 17.02 13.27
CA LYS A 225 2.58 18.22 13.64
C LYS A 225 2.33 19.18 12.49
N ASP A 226 2.34 18.65 11.27
CA ASP A 226 2.18 19.37 10.03
C ASP A 226 0.83 19.01 9.38
N ARG A 227 0.04 20.06 9.06
CA ARG A 227 -1.28 19.91 8.44
C ARG A 227 -1.20 19.16 7.13
N ASP A 228 -0.35 19.62 6.22
CA ASP A 228 -0.31 19.19 4.83
C ASP A 228 0.20 17.76 4.71
N ARG A 229 1.07 17.33 5.62
CA ARG A 229 1.50 15.92 5.75
C ARG A 229 0.46 15.00 6.38
N SER A 230 -0.57 15.56 7.01
CA SER A 230 -1.63 14.84 7.71
C SER A 230 -2.96 14.83 6.95
N VAL A 231 -2.97 15.36 5.72
CA VAL A 231 -4.14 15.37 4.85
C VAL A 231 -4.39 13.99 4.24
N VAL A 232 -5.66 13.60 4.19
CA VAL A 232 -6.15 12.42 3.49
C VAL A 232 -6.97 12.88 2.30
N ASN A 233 -6.68 12.33 1.12
CA ASN A 233 -7.52 12.56 -0.04
C ASN A 233 -8.73 11.63 0.03
N MET A 234 -9.85 12.16 0.50
CA MET A 234 -11.15 11.50 0.45
C MET A 234 -12.19 12.44 -0.14
N GLN A 235 -13.20 11.87 -0.78
CA GLN A 235 -14.31 12.68 -1.26
C GLN A 235 -15.22 13.05 -0.09
N ILE A 236 -15.55 14.33 -0.01
CA ILE A 236 -16.50 14.88 0.95
C ILE A 236 -17.79 15.25 0.21
N PRO A 237 -18.95 15.17 0.86
CA PRO A 237 -20.20 15.61 0.25
C PRO A 237 -20.22 17.14 0.12
N PHE A 238 -20.88 17.62 -0.92
CA PHE A 238 -21.21 19.03 -1.11
C PHE A 238 -22.73 19.18 -1.24
N LEU A 239 -23.26 20.36 -0.95
CA LEU A 239 -24.71 20.58 -1.04
C LEU A 239 -25.20 20.44 -2.49
N GLY A 240 -26.11 19.48 -2.68
CA GLY A 240 -26.82 19.21 -3.92
C GLY A 240 -25.96 18.44 -4.92
N VAL A 241 -26.53 17.41 -5.54
CA VAL A 241 -25.98 16.65 -6.68
C VAL A 241 -24.73 15.80 -6.42
N SER A 242 -24.86 14.74 -5.62
CA SER A 242 -24.06 13.53 -5.86
C SER A 242 -24.78 12.27 -5.42
N PRO A 243 -24.68 11.14 -6.16
CA PRO A 243 -25.08 9.84 -5.63
C PRO A 243 -24.31 9.57 -4.34
N GLY A 244 -24.96 8.92 -3.36
CA GLY A 244 -24.30 8.52 -2.13
C GLY A 244 -23.03 7.72 -2.42
N LYS A 245 -22.05 7.82 -1.52
CA LYS A 245 -20.74 7.19 -1.70
C LYS A 245 -20.34 6.43 -0.45
N VAL A 246 -19.71 5.29 -0.66
CA VAL A 246 -19.09 4.49 0.41
C VAL A 246 -17.59 4.53 0.19
N GLN A 247 -16.83 4.87 1.23
CA GLN A 247 -15.36 4.90 1.20
C GLN A 247 -14.81 4.07 2.35
N SER A 248 -13.69 3.39 2.12
CA SER A 248 -13.02 2.61 3.17
C SER A 248 -11.54 2.97 3.19
N VAL A 249 -11.17 3.76 4.19
CA VAL A 249 -9.89 4.47 4.20
C VAL A 249 -8.93 3.78 5.16
N TYR A 250 -7.88 3.19 4.63
CA TYR A 250 -6.73 2.76 5.39
C TYR A 250 -5.75 3.92 5.56
N LEU A 251 -5.17 4.05 6.74
CA LEU A 251 -4.21 5.10 7.12
C LEU A 251 -3.01 4.48 7.83
N ASN A 252 -1.79 4.83 7.43
CA ASN A 252 -0.58 4.42 8.12
C ASN A 252 0.48 5.52 8.10
N ARG A 253 0.93 5.94 9.29
CA ARG A 253 2.07 6.84 9.41
C ARG A 253 3.37 6.07 9.24
N LYS A 254 4.02 6.21 8.09
CA LYS A 254 5.27 5.51 7.78
C LYS A 254 6.48 6.42 7.93
N PRO A 255 7.63 5.88 8.39
CA PRO A 255 8.87 6.64 8.38
C PRO A 255 9.24 7.01 6.95
N ALA A 256 9.64 8.25 6.75
CA ALA A 256 10.28 8.76 5.55
C ALA A 256 11.80 8.84 5.77
N ASP A 257 12.51 9.58 4.91
CA ASP A 257 13.93 9.84 5.10
C ASP A 257 14.20 10.67 6.37
N GLY A 258 15.20 10.24 7.14
CA GLY A 258 15.63 10.91 8.37
C GLY A 258 14.68 10.67 9.54
N LYS A 259 14.18 11.76 10.15
CA LYS A 259 13.24 11.74 11.28
C LYS A 259 11.81 12.12 10.90
N ASN A 260 11.55 12.26 9.60
CA ASN A 260 10.24 12.64 9.09
C ASN A 260 9.34 11.43 8.92
N PHE A 261 8.04 11.67 8.91
CA PHE A 261 7.04 10.66 8.57
C PHE A 261 6.21 11.14 7.38
N TYR A 262 5.52 10.21 6.74
CA TYR A 262 4.48 10.51 5.76
C TYR A 262 3.22 9.70 6.08
N LEU A 263 2.06 10.21 5.68
CA LEU A 263 0.81 9.49 5.75
C LEU A 263 0.62 8.67 4.49
N GLU A 264 0.74 7.34 4.60
CA GLU A 264 0.23 6.43 3.59
C GLU A 264 -1.27 6.28 3.76
N PHE A 265 -2.02 6.40 2.67
CA PHE A 265 -3.44 6.14 2.67
C PHE A 265 -3.86 5.32 1.45
N TYR A 266 -4.92 4.53 1.61
CA TYR A 266 -5.55 3.77 0.53
C TYR A 266 -7.06 3.75 0.70
N GLU A 267 -7.81 3.98 -0.39
CA GLU A 267 -9.25 3.78 -0.42
C GLU A 267 -9.55 2.36 -0.95
N LEU A 268 -9.92 1.45 -0.07
CA LEU A 268 -10.13 0.03 -0.40
C LEU A 268 -11.26 -0.17 -1.41
N VAL A 269 -12.29 0.68 -1.41
CA VAL A 269 -13.38 0.63 -2.41
C VAL A 269 -12.85 0.84 -3.84
N GLN A 270 -11.79 1.64 -4.01
CA GLN A 270 -11.14 1.80 -5.33
C GLN A 270 -10.25 0.60 -5.69
N LEU A 271 -9.71 -0.11 -4.71
CA LEU A 271 -8.87 -1.30 -4.91
C LEU A 271 -9.71 -2.57 -5.17
N PHE A 272 -10.96 -2.58 -4.72
CA PHE A 272 -11.92 -3.66 -4.86
C PHE A 272 -13.27 -3.13 -5.37
N PRO A 273 -13.33 -2.61 -6.60
CA PRO A 273 -14.60 -2.18 -7.16
C PRO A 273 -15.55 -3.38 -7.36
N ARG A 274 -16.85 -3.12 -7.23
CA ARG A 274 -17.91 -4.07 -7.58
C ARG A 274 -18.15 -4.13 -9.09
#